data_AF-A0A520BP73-F1
#
_entry.id   AF-A0A520BP73-F1
#
_cell.length_a   1.000
_cell.length_b   1.000
_cell.length_c   1.000
_cell.angle_alpha   90.00
_cell.angle_beta   90.00
_cell.angle_gamma   90.00
#
_symmetry.space_group_name_H-M   'P 1'
#
loop_
_entity.id
_entity.type
_entity.pdbx_description
1 polymer ?
#
loop_
_entity_poly.entity_id
_entity_poly.type
_entity_poly.pdbx_seq_one_letter_code
_entity_poly.pdbx_strand_id
1 'polypeptide(L)'
;MKKLYFLLSFISILGTANVVAQTKTISLTETTQAPEKANYQAAARFSPTKLRKIIYSTAVDPHWLKLSNRFWYQYETPNGKQWYIVEPAVRSKKILFDNNKLAAEITMIVRDPFDSQHLPIENLKFSKDEKSISFEVKSTIEELKKDRKDKKAADSMQKKIFSFNYELATNKLTEVKNYEKPKAKPSWGSVAPDSSAIIFSKNYNLYWMDKENYKKAVKNEEDSTIVEHQLTKDGVKFYSYGSDGDGEDNETVVKNNKKRRGAYVLWSPDSKHFVLDRTDSRKVKDLWVINSTTAGRPTLETYKYQMPGEKEAPIDEFILFNFPAKTYKTINTTAFKDQSISTWGKESLVKDRDNEFRPSIWLGDNSKFYFSRTSRDLKR
;
A
#
# COMPACT_ATOMS: atom_id res chain seq x y z
N MET A 1 -18.70 64.43 -60.82
CA MET A 1 -17.58 65.14 -61.48
C MET A 1 -16.30 64.35 -61.31
N LYS A 2 -15.41 64.42 -62.32
CA LYS A 2 -14.14 63.69 -62.54
C LYS A 2 -14.26 62.26 -63.08
N LYS A 3 -14.19 62.17 -64.42
CA LYS A 3 -13.79 60.99 -65.21
C LYS A 3 -12.25 60.89 -65.23
N LEU A 4 -11.68 59.69 -65.33
CA LEU A 4 -10.34 59.44 -65.89
C LEU A 4 -10.28 57.97 -66.38
N TYR A 5 -10.59 57.75 -67.65
CA TYR A 5 -9.69 57.39 -68.77
C TYR A 5 -9.30 55.91 -68.87
N PHE A 6 -9.85 55.29 -69.91
CA PHE A 6 -9.46 54.02 -70.52
C PHE A 6 -8.10 54.17 -71.21
N LEU A 7 -7.26 53.13 -71.17
CA LEU A 7 -6.09 53.01 -72.05
C LEU A 7 -6.10 51.62 -72.70
N LEU A 8 -6.05 51.66 -74.03
CA LEU A 8 -5.89 50.54 -74.95
C LEU A 8 -4.48 49.92 -74.84
N SER A 9 -4.39 48.62 -75.18
CA SER A 9 -3.71 48.13 -76.39
C SER A 9 -2.66 47.01 -76.24
N PHE A 10 -2.73 46.16 -77.27
CA PHE A 10 -1.69 45.38 -77.94
C PHE A 10 -1.31 43.97 -77.48
N ILE A 11 -1.65 43.06 -78.39
CA ILE A 11 -1.26 41.66 -78.57
C ILE A 11 0.23 41.59 -78.90
N SER A 12 0.93 40.61 -78.34
CA SER A 12 2.12 40.01 -78.95
C SER A 12 2.11 38.49 -78.76
N ILE A 13 2.28 37.79 -79.88
CA ILE A 13 2.23 36.34 -80.06
C ILE A 13 3.64 35.79 -79.78
N LEU A 14 3.75 34.76 -78.95
CA LEU A 14 4.88 33.83 -79.01
C LEU A 14 4.36 32.40 -78.87
N GLY A 15 4.55 31.64 -79.95
CA GLY A 15 4.20 30.23 -80.05
C GLY A 15 5.05 29.39 -79.11
N THR A 16 4.43 28.42 -78.46
CA THR A 16 5.10 27.38 -77.70
C THR A 16 4.80 26.03 -78.35
N ALA A 17 5.86 25.33 -78.72
CA ALA A 17 5.83 23.99 -79.28
C ALA A 17 5.27 23.00 -78.25
N ASN A 18 4.29 22.19 -78.65
CA ASN A 18 3.78 21.10 -77.84
C ASN A 18 4.80 19.95 -77.84
N VAL A 19 5.58 19.84 -76.76
CA VAL A 19 6.36 18.64 -76.44
C VAL A 19 5.51 17.79 -75.50
N VAL A 20 4.94 16.70 -76.02
CA VAL A 20 4.26 15.70 -75.19
C VAL A 20 5.32 14.74 -74.66
N ALA A 21 5.80 14.99 -73.44
CA ALA A 21 6.63 14.02 -72.72
C ALA A 21 5.72 12.94 -72.12
N GLN A 22 5.86 11.69 -72.58
CA GLN A 22 5.24 10.54 -71.94
C GLN A 22 5.96 10.23 -70.63
N THR A 23 5.45 10.73 -69.51
CA THR A 23 5.87 10.30 -68.17
C THR A 23 5.27 8.92 -67.90
N LYS A 24 6.09 7.87 -67.97
CA LYS A 24 5.74 6.54 -67.44
C LYS A 24 5.66 6.66 -65.92
N THR A 25 4.46 6.80 -65.39
CA THR A 25 4.21 6.74 -63.94
C THR A 25 4.38 5.29 -63.48
N ILE A 26 5.45 4.99 -62.76
CA ILE A 26 5.59 3.73 -62.02
C ILE A 26 4.77 3.90 -60.75
N SER A 27 3.54 3.39 -60.73
CA SER A 27 2.78 3.27 -59.49
C SER A 27 3.37 2.12 -58.67
N LEU A 28 4.16 2.46 -57.66
CA LEU A 28 4.43 1.55 -56.55
C LEU A 28 3.13 1.42 -55.75
N THR A 29 2.38 0.35 -55.97
CA THR A 29 1.25 0.00 -55.11
C THR A 29 1.82 -0.52 -53.78
N GLU A 30 2.24 0.39 -52.91
CA GLU A 30 2.52 0.04 -51.53
C GLU A 30 1.19 -0.37 -50.92
N THR A 31 1.02 -1.67 -50.69
CA THR A 31 -0.18 -2.18 -50.01
C THR A 31 -0.02 -1.78 -48.55
N THR A 32 -0.50 -0.59 -48.19
CA THR A 32 -0.59 -0.17 -46.79
C THR A 32 -1.51 -1.15 -46.08
N GLN A 33 -0.92 -2.11 -45.36
CA GLN A 33 -1.64 -2.97 -44.44
C GLN A 33 -2.36 -2.04 -43.46
N ALA A 34 -3.69 -2.14 -43.40
CA ALA A 34 -4.47 -1.35 -42.45
C ALA A 34 -3.89 -1.56 -41.04
N PRO A 35 -3.72 -0.50 -40.23
CA PRO A 35 -3.15 -0.64 -38.90
C PRO A 35 -3.94 -1.69 -38.12
N GLU A 36 -3.24 -2.70 -37.60
CA GLU A 36 -3.87 -3.81 -36.89
C GLU A 36 -4.70 -3.23 -35.73
N LYS A 37 -6.02 -3.39 -35.81
CA LYS A 37 -6.93 -2.77 -34.84
C LYS A 37 -6.71 -3.48 -33.50
N ALA A 38 -6.18 -2.77 -32.52
CA ALA A 38 -5.86 -3.33 -31.21
C ALA A 38 -7.08 -4.06 -30.61
N ASN A 39 -6.93 -5.37 -30.38
CA ASN A 39 -7.97 -6.21 -29.80
C ASN A 39 -7.97 -6.10 -28.27
N TYR A 40 -8.44 -4.96 -27.77
CA TYR A 40 -8.53 -4.68 -26.34
C TYR A 40 -9.40 -5.70 -25.59
N GLN A 41 -10.36 -6.35 -26.25
CA GLN A 41 -11.18 -7.40 -25.64
C GLN A 41 -10.38 -8.67 -25.34
N ALA A 42 -9.49 -9.07 -26.24
CA ALA A 42 -8.57 -10.18 -26.01
C ALA A 42 -7.57 -9.85 -24.90
N ALA A 43 -6.96 -8.65 -24.94
CA ALA A 43 -6.05 -8.18 -23.88
C ALA A 43 -6.76 -8.14 -22.51
N ALA A 44 -8.02 -7.72 -22.47
CA ALA A 44 -8.82 -7.69 -21.25
C ALA A 44 -9.14 -9.08 -20.67
N ARG A 45 -8.88 -10.19 -21.37
CA ARG A 45 -8.93 -11.56 -20.80
C ARG A 45 -7.72 -11.84 -19.89
N PHE A 46 -6.58 -11.24 -20.20
CA PHE A 46 -5.34 -11.32 -19.44
C PHE A 46 -5.18 -10.15 -18.46
N SER A 47 -6.26 -9.44 -18.15
CA SER A 47 -6.23 -8.44 -17.10
C SER A 47 -5.85 -9.10 -15.77
N PRO A 48 -5.13 -8.40 -14.88
CA PRO A 48 -4.71 -8.96 -13.60
C PRO A 48 -5.86 -9.56 -12.78
N THR A 49 -7.07 -8.99 -12.88
CA THR A 49 -8.27 -9.47 -12.17
C THR A 49 -8.80 -10.80 -12.70
N LYS A 50 -8.71 -11.05 -14.01
CA LYS A 50 -9.12 -12.34 -14.60
C LYS A 50 -8.03 -13.39 -14.46
N LEU A 51 -6.77 -12.99 -14.63
CA LEU A 51 -5.62 -13.88 -14.41
C LEU A 51 -5.62 -14.46 -12.98
N ARG A 52 -5.90 -13.64 -11.97
CA ARG A 52 -6.04 -14.12 -10.57
C ARG A 52 -7.10 -15.21 -10.35
N LYS A 53 -8.05 -15.40 -11.27
CA LYS A 53 -9.07 -16.45 -11.17
C LYS A 53 -8.66 -17.78 -11.79
N ILE A 54 -7.60 -17.78 -12.60
CA ILE A 54 -7.15 -18.96 -13.35
C ILE A 54 -5.72 -19.37 -13.00
N ILE A 55 -4.94 -18.45 -12.41
CA ILE A 55 -3.60 -18.72 -11.89
C ILE A 55 -3.75 -19.21 -10.45
N TYR A 56 -3.40 -20.47 -10.22
CA TYR A 56 -3.32 -21.08 -8.90
C TYR A 56 -2.03 -20.69 -8.17
N SER A 57 -1.69 -21.37 -7.08
CA SER A 57 -0.44 -21.09 -6.36
C SER A 57 0.78 -21.34 -7.24
N THR A 58 1.63 -20.31 -7.40
CA THR A 58 2.89 -20.37 -8.17
C THR A 58 4.14 -20.41 -7.27
N ALA A 59 3.96 -20.11 -5.99
CA ALA A 59 5.02 -20.14 -4.99
C ALA A 59 4.44 -20.56 -3.63
N VAL A 60 5.31 -21.03 -2.75
CA VAL A 60 4.97 -21.28 -1.35
C VAL A 60 4.98 -19.96 -0.59
N ASP A 61 3.91 -19.68 0.16
CA ASP A 61 3.83 -18.57 1.10
C ASP A 61 3.94 -19.11 2.55
N PRO A 62 5.16 -19.22 3.12
CA PRO A 62 5.37 -19.92 4.38
C PRO A 62 5.02 -19.04 5.59
N HIS A 63 4.16 -19.55 6.45
CA HIS A 63 3.83 -19.00 7.75
C HIS A 63 4.57 -19.75 8.85
N TRP A 64 5.67 -19.18 9.33
CA TRP A 64 6.53 -19.80 10.34
C TRP A 64 5.88 -19.77 11.73
N LEU A 65 5.96 -20.91 12.41
CA LEU A 65 5.51 -21.06 13.78
C LEU A 65 6.48 -20.35 14.77
N LYS A 66 6.04 -20.10 15.99
CA LYS A 66 6.73 -19.20 16.95
C LYS A 66 7.70 -19.95 17.86
N LEU A 67 7.32 -21.15 18.27
CA LEU A 67 7.99 -22.03 19.21
C LEU A 67 8.86 -23.08 18.50
N SER A 68 8.70 -23.26 17.20
CA SER A 68 9.39 -24.29 16.42
C SER A 68 9.83 -23.80 15.03
N ASN A 69 10.77 -24.51 14.41
CA ASN A 69 11.19 -24.27 13.02
C ASN A 69 10.22 -24.88 12.00
N ARG A 70 8.96 -25.10 12.38
CA ARG A 70 7.92 -25.57 11.46
C ARG A 70 7.25 -24.37 10.82
N PHE A 71 6.71 -24.55 9.63
CA PHE A 71 5.87 -23.56 8.99
C PHE A 71 4.69 -24.24 8.32
N TRP A 72 3.61 -23.50 8.13
CA TRP A 72 2.47 -23.95 7.35
C TRP A 72 2.30 -23.09 6.11
N TYR A 73 1.62 -23.63 5.10
CA TYR A 73 1.24 -22.85 3.92
C TYR A 73 -0.02 -23.42 3.28
N GLN A 74 -0.76 -22.56 2.60
CA GLN A 74 -1.83 -22.96 1.70
C GLN A 74 -1.26 -23.11 0.28
N TYR A 75 -1.71 -24.13 -0.44
CA TYR A 75 -1.39 -24.30 -1.85
C TYR A 75 -2.65 -24.67 -2.62
N GLU A 76 -2.93 -23.91 -3.67
CA GLU A 76 -4.06 -24.12 -4.57
C GLU A 76 -3.57 -24.74 -5.87
N THR A 77 -4.31 -25.73 -6.36
CA THR A 77 -4.08 -26.44 -7.63
C THR A 77 -5.41 -26.55 -8.38
N PRO A 78 -5.43 -27.02 -9.64
CA PRO A 78 -6.69 -27.34 -10.32
C PRO A 78 -7.61 -28.31 -9.55
N ASN A 79 -7.04 -29.13 -8.66
CA ASN A 79 -7.77 -30.11 -7.84
C ASN A 79 -8.28 -29.52 -6.51
N GLY A 80 -8.07 -28.22 -6.26
CA GLY A 80 -8.49 -27.54 -5.05
C GLY A 80 -7.35 -27.06 -4.15
N LYS A 81 -7.71 -26.63 -2.94
CA LYS A 81 -6.84 -26.04 -1.92
C LYS A 81 -6.44 -27.07 -0.87
N GLN A 82 -5.15 -27.11 -0.54
CA GLN A 82 -4.64 -27.88 0.58
C GLN A 82 -3.81 -27.01 1.52
N TRP A 83 -3.82 -27.37 2.80
CA TRP A 83 -3.03 -26.74 3.84
C TRP A 83 -2.01 -27.74 4.35
N TYR A 84 -0.75 -27.35 4.34
CA TYR A 84 0.35 -28.20 4.75
C TYR A 84 1.06 -27.62 5.95
N ILE A 85 1.61 -28.51 6.78
CA ILE A 85 2.62 -28.20 7.77
C ILE A 85 3.92 -28.91 7.38
N VAL A 86 5.02 -28.16 7.45
CA VAL A 86 6.35 -28.60 7.08
C VAL A 86 7.26 -28.51 8.28
N GLU A 87 8.06 -29.55 8.46
CA GLU A 87 9.16 -29.59 9.41
C GLU A 87 10.47 -29.81 8.64
N PRO A 88 11.20 -28.72 8.34
CA PRO A 88 12.41 -28.78 7.52
C PRO A 88 13.50 -29.68 8.10
N ALA A 89 13.65 -29.70 9.43
CA ALA A 89 14.69 -30.45 10.13
C ALA A 89 14.65 -31.96 9.83
N VAL A 90 13.43 -32.52 9.74
CA VAL A 90 13.21 -33.94 9.40
C VAL A 90 12.68 -34.14 7.98
N ARG A 91 12.69 -33.08 7.15
CA ARG A 91 12.19 -33.07 5.76
C ARG A 91 10.76 -33.61 5.64
N SER A 92 9.91 -33.33 6.62
CA SER A 92 8.53 -33.80 6.64
C SER A 92 7.58 -32.75 6.08
N LYS A 93 6.60 -33.19 5.29
CA LYS A 93 5.46 -32.39 4.82
C LYS A 93 4.19 -33.19 5.05
N LYS A 94 3.22 -32.63 5.77
CA LYS A 94 1.95 -33.27 6.10
C LYS A 94 0.79 -32.34 5.80
N ILE A 95 -0.37 -32.90 5.46
CA ILE A 95 -1.62 -32.14 5.37
C ILE A 95 -2.05 -31.78 6.80
N LEU A 96 -2.54 -30.56 7.02
CA LEU A 96 -2.92 -30.04 8.33
C LEU A 96 -4.19 -30.69 8.89
N PHE A 97 -5.16 -30.97 8.02
CA PHE A 97 -6.45 -31.57 8.37
C PHE A 97 -7.08 -32.24 7.12
N ASP A 98 -8.02 -33.15 7.35
CA ASP A 98 -8.80 -33.77 6.27
C ASP A 98 -9.88 -32.79 5.78
N ASN A 99 -9.72 -32.26 4.57
CA ASN A 99 -10.66 -31.30 3.98
C ASN A 99 -12.09 -31.85 3.86
N ASN A 100 -12.27 -33.16 3.62
CA ASN A 100 -13.61 -33.74 3.47
C ASN A 100 -14.34 -33.74 4.82
N LYS A 101 -13.65 -34.17 5.87
CA LYS A 101 -14.20 -34.15 7.24
C LYS A 101 -14.47 -32.73 7.70
N LEU A 102 -13.52 -31.82 7.47
CA LEU A 102 -13.66 -30.42 7.85
C LEU A 102 -14.84 -29.75 7.11
N ALA A 103 -14.99 -29.98 5.81
CA ALA A 103 -16.13 -29.47 5.03
C ALA A 103 -17.48 -29.97 5.58
N ALA A 104 -17.56 -31.27 5.91
CA ALA A 104 -18.77 -31.86 6.48
C ALA A 104 -19.12 -31.26 7.87
N GLU A 105 -18.13 -31.09 8.75
CA GLU A 105 -18.33 -30.49 10.07
C GLU A 105 -18.73 -29.01 9.99
N ILE A 106 -18.06 -28.23 9.14
CA ILE A 106 -18.43 -26.82 8.89
C ILE A 106 -19.86 -26.74 8.33
N THR A 107 -20.20 -27.59 7.35
CA THR A 107 -21.55 -27.66 6.77
C THR A 107 -22.61 -27.96 7.84
N MET A 108 -22.32 -28.88 8.76
CA MET A 108 -23.23 -29.24 9.84
C MET A 108 -23.47 -28.09 10.83
N ILE A 109 -22.45 -27.29 11.11
CA ILE A 109 -22.55 -26.15 12.04
C ILE A 109 -23.18 -24.93 11.37
N VAL A 110 -22.68 -24.53 10.20
CA VAL A 110 -23.11 -23.32 9.48
C VAL A 110 -24.46 -23.51 8.79
N ARG A 111 -24.82 -24.77 8.46
CA ARG A 111 -26.01 -25.15 7.65
C ARG A 111 -25.96 -24.64 6.21
N ASP A 112 -24.76 -24.43 5.69
CA ASP A 112 -24.48 -24.11 4.29
C ASP A 112 -23.64 -25.21 3.63
N PRO A 113 -23.86 -25.55 2.35
CA PRO A 113 -23.04 -26.52 1.65
C PRO A 113 -21.64 -25.96 1.36
N PHE A 114 -20.60 -26.67 1.83
CA PHE A 114 -19.20 -26.35 1.50
C PHE A 114 -18.55 -27.48 0.69
N ASP A 115 -17.86 -27.10 -0.38
CA ASP A 115 -17.03 -28.00 -1.18
C ASP A 115 -15.66 -28.20 -0.51
N SER A 116 -15.25 -29.46 -0.32
CA SER A 116 -13.97 -29.82 0.30
C SER A 116 -12.75 -29.46 -0.56
N GLN A 117 -12.91 -29.37 -1.89
CA GLN A 117 -11.84 -28.92 -2.78
C GLN A 117 -11.65 -27.40 -2.72
N HIS A 118 -12.71 -26.65 -2.44
CA HIS A 118 -12.73 -25.19 -2.49
C HIS A 118 -13.16 -24.57 -1.14
N LEU A 119 -12.63 -25.10 -0.04
CA LEU A 119 -12.90 -24.60 1.31
C LEU A 119 -12.58 -23.09 1.43
N PRO A 120 -13.54 -22.24 1.82
CA PRO A 120 -13.36 -20.78 1.91
C PRO A 120 -12.76 -20.38 3.27
N ILE A 121 -11.66 -21.04 3.66
CA ILE A 121 -10.92 -20.75 4.90
C ILE A 121 -10.17 -19.42 4.72
N GLU A 122 -10.46 -18.46 5.59
CA GLU A 122 -9.77 -17.17 5.67
C GLU A 122 -9.11 -17.00 7.04
N ASN A 123 -8.08 -16.14 7.11
CA ASN A 123 -7.45 -15.73 8.37
C ASN A 123 -6.99 -16.88 9.28
N LEU A 124 -6.52 -17.99 8.69
CA LEU A 124 -5.98 -19.12 9.44
C LEU A 124 -4.77 -18.67 10.29
N LYS A 125 -4.81 -18.97 11.59
CA LYS A 125 -3.76 -18.66 12.55
C LYS A 125 -3.56 -19.81 13.53
N PHE A 126 -2.33 -20.05 13.93
CA PHE A 126 -2.02 -20.97 15.02
C PHE A 126 -2.25 -20.30 16.37
N SER A 127 -2.70 -21.09 17.35
CA SER A 127 -2.69 -20.71 18.77
C SER A 127 -1.26 -20.47 19.27
N LYS A 128 -1.13 -19.74 20.38
CA LYS A 128 0.19 -19.43 20.97
C LYS A 128 0.98 -20.68 21.38
N ASP A 129 0.29 -21.77 21.72
CA ASP A 129 0.87 -23.07 22.07
C ASP A 129 1.01 -24.01 20.86
N GLU A 130 0.63 -23.57 19.66
CA GLU A 130 0.69 -24.31 18.39
C GLU A 130 -0.11 -25.62 18.35
N LYS A 131 -1.07 -25.81 19.26
CA LYS A 131 -1.88 -27.03 19.36
C LYS A 131 -3.19 -26.95 18.58
N SER A 132 -3.66 -25.74 18.31
CA SER A 132 -4.89 -25.53 17.56
C SER A 132 -4.71 -24.44 16.50
N ILE A 133 -5.61 -24.45 15.53
CA ILE A 133 -5.72 -23.42 14.52
C ILE A 133 -7.08 -22.73 14.62
N SER A 134 -7.09 -21.42 14.46
CA SER A 134 -8.32 -20.64 14.32
C SER A 134 -8.45 -20.16 12.88
N PHE A 135 -9.65 -20.19 12.32
CA PHE A 135 -9.92 -19.66 10.98
C PHE A 135 -11.35 -19.16 10.84
N GLU A 136 -11.60 -18.38 9.80
CA GLU A 136 -12.90 -17.80 9.46
C GLU A 136 -13.49 -18.47 8.21
N VAL A 137 -14.82 -18.58 8.19
CA VAL A 137 -15.60 -19.03 7.02
C VAL A 137 -16.77 -18.07 6.81
N LYS A 138 -16.96 -17.62 5.56
CA LYS A 138 -18.10 -16.80 5.15
C LYS A 138 -19.28 -17.68 4.80
N SER A 139 -20.44 -17.44 5.41
CA SER A 139 -21.70 -18.12 5.08
C SER A 139 -22.47 -17.41 3.98
N THR A 140 -23.53 -18.05 3.49
CA THR A 140 -24.58 -17.45 2.67
C THR A 140 -25.61 -16.69 3.50
N ILE A 141 -25.71 -16.99 4.80
CA ILE A 141 -26.55 -16.26 5.76
C ILE A 141 -26.16 -14.79 5.79
N GLU A 142 -27.15 -13.91 5.62
CA GLU A 142 -26.97 -12.47 5.74
C GLU A 142 -27.33 -12.00 7.16
N GLU A 143 -26.52 -11.09 7.70
CA GLU A 143 -26.76 -10.41 8.95
C GLU A 143 -26.63 -8.89 8.79
N LEU A 144 -27.26 -8.15 9.69
CA LEU A 144 -27.11 -6.71 9.72
C LEU A 144 -25.67 -6.34 10.05
N LYS A 145 -25.08 -5.50 9.21
CA LYS A 145 -23.77 -4.92 9.48
C LYS A 145 -23.83 -4.11 10.77
N LYS A 146 -23.10 -4.55 11.80
CA LYS A 146 -23.09 -3.94 13.15
C LYS A 146 -22.24 -2.67 13.22
N ASP A 147 -21.22 -2.54 12.38
CA ASP A 147 -20.23 -1.46 12.40
C ASP A 147 -20.57 -0.30 11.44
N ARG A 148 -21.85 0.08 11.34
CA ARG A 148 -22.26 1.19 10.47
C ARG A 148 -21.67 2.51 11.01
N LYS A 149 -20.91 3.19 10.16
CA LYS A 149 -20.37 4.53 10.45
C LYS A 149 -21.48 5.57 10.59
N ASP A 150 -22.57 5.42 9.83
CA ASP A 150 -23.74 6.28 9.90
C ASP A 150 -24.96 5.45 10.33
N LYS A 151 -25.47 5.72 11.54
CA LYS A 151 -26.66 5.06 12.08
C LYS A 151 -27.96 5.53 11.42
N LYS A 152 -27.90 6.57 10.56
CA LYS A 152 -29.06 7.10 9.80
C LYS A 152 -29.15 6.53 8.38
N ALA A 153 -28.11 5.86 7.90
CA ALA A 153 -28.14 5.19 6.60
C ALA A 153 -28.95 3.89 6.67
N ALA A 154 -29.59 3.52 5.56
CA ALA A 154 -30.36 2.28 5.44
C ALA A 154 -29.52 1.06 5.84
N ASP A 155 -30.22 0.06 6.39
CA ASP A 155 -29.64 -1.19 6.84
C ASP A 155 -28.87 -1.88 5.72
N SER A 156 -27.55 -1.99 5.90
CA SER A 156 -26.68 -2.74 5.00
C SER A 156 -26.49 -4.15 5.55
N MET A 157 -26.80 -5.14 4.73
CA MET A 157 -26.57 -6.56 5.03
C MET A 157 -25.12 -6.93 4.72
N GLN A 158 -24.58 -7.89 5.45
CA GLN A 158 -23.31 -8.55 5.17
C GLN A 158 -23.45 -10.05 5.34
N LYS A 159 -22.60 -10.83 4.66
CA LYS A 159 -22.50 -12.26 4.91
C LYS A 159 -21.96 -12.49 6.32
N LYS A 160 -22.65 -13.31 7.11
CA LYS A 160 -22.20 -13.70 8.44
C LYS A 160 -20.87 -14.46 8.33
N ILE A 161 -19.97 -14.15 9.27
CA ILE A 161 -18.65 -14.79 9.35
C ILE A 161 -18.65 -15.68 10.58
N PHE A 162 -18.42 -16.96 10.36
CA PHE A 162 -18.22 -17.93 11.43
C PHE A 162 -16.73 -18.05 11.70
N SER A 163 -16.35 -18.15 12.97
CA SER A 163 -14.99 -18.41 13.40
C SER A 163 -14.93 -19.75 14.09
N PHE A 164 -13.90 -20.53 13.78
CA PHE A 164 -13.71 -21.87 14.30
C PHE A 164 -12.36 -21.99 14.96
N ASN A 165 -12.29 -22.86 15.97
CA ASN A 165 -11.06 -23.38 16.53
C ASN A 165 -11.01 -24.88 16.27
N TYR A 166 -9.90 -25.36 15.71
CA TYR A 166 -9.67 -26.75 15.36
C TYR A 166 -8.44 -27.28 16.11
N GLU A 167 -8.66 -28.28 16.97
CA GLU A 167 -7.60 -28.91 17.75
C GLU A 167 -6.91 -30.00 16.93
N LEU A 168 -5.61 -29.84 16.68
CA LEU A 168 -4.86 -30.69 15.73
C LEU A 168 -4.66 -32.12 16.24
N ALA A 169 -4.62 -32.33 17.55
CA ALA A 169 -4.38 -33.66 18.14
C ALA A 169 -5.64 -34.54 18.11
N THR A 170 -6.80 -33.95 18.37
CA THR A 170 -8.09 -34.65 18.48
C THR A 170 -8.91 -34.57 17.20
N ASN A 171 -8.49 -33.74 16.23
CA ASN A 171 -9.24 -33.39 15.01
C ASN A 171 -10.61 -32.80 15.31
N LYS A 172 -10.75 -32.07 16.42
CA LYS A 172 -12.03 -31.53 16.89
C LYS A 172 -12.23 -30.09 16.44
N LEU A 173 -13.29 -29.85 15.68
CA LEU A 173 -13.77 -28.50 15.34
C LEU A 173 -14.74 -27.95 16.40
N THR A 174 -14.56 -26.69 16.76
CA THR A 174 -15.45 -25.96 17.67
C THR A 174 -15.75 -24.57 17.13
N GLU A 175 -17.02 -24.15 17.14
CA GLU A 175 -17.42 -22.80 16.77
C GLU A 175 -17.10 -21.82 17.90
N VAL A 176 -16.49 -20.69 17.55
CA VAL A 176 -16.31 -19.54 18.43
C VAL A 176 -17.59 -18.71 18.38
N LYS A 177 -18.47 -18.93 19.35
CA LYS A 177 -19.74 -18.20 19.47
C LYS A 177 -19.51 -16.70 19.67
N ASN A 178 -20.39 -15.88 19.12
CA ASN A 178 -20.35 -14.41 19.20
C ASN A 178 -19.05 -13.80 18.67
N TYR A 179 -18.46 -14.42 17.65
CA TYR A 179 -17.29 -13.87 16.99
C TYR A 179 -17.59 -12.52 16.35
N GLU A 180 -16.75 -11.52 16.63
CA GLU A 180 -16.72 -10.26 15.90
C GLU A 180 -15.37 -10.12 15.23
N LYS A 181 -15.39 -9.91 13.92
CA LYS A 181 -14.16 -9.76 13.14
C LYS A 181 -13.37 -8.55 13.66
N PRO A 182 -12.10 -8.73 14.06
CA PRO A 182 -11.26 -7.61 14.44
C PRO A 182 -11.16 -6.59 13.30
N LYS A 183 -11.26 -5.30 13.65
CA LYS A 183 -11.04 -4.25 12.65
C LYS A 183 -9.59 -4.30 12.16
N ALA A 184 -9.43 -4.01 10.87
CA ALA A 184 -8.11 -3.94 10.26
C ALA A 184 -7.25 -2.91 11.02
N LYS A 185 -5.99 -3.24 11.23
CA LYS A 185 -5.04 -2.33 11.87
C LYS A 185 -4.92 -1.04 11.01
N PRO A 186 -4.93 0.14 11.63
CA PRO A 186 -4.66 1.35 10.91
C PRO A 186 -3.22 1.38 10.37
N SER A 187 -3.03 1.97 9.18
CA SER A 187 -1.73 2.05 8.52
C SER A 187 -0.82 3.17 9.06
N TRP A 188 -1.34 4.07 9.89
CA TRP A 188 -0.64 5.28 10.32
C TRP A 188 0.27 5.11 11.55
N GLY A 189 0.09 4.03 12.34
CA GLY A 189 0.78 3.89 13.63
C GLY A 189 2.09 3.10 13.54
N SER A 190 3.19 3.70 13.96
CA SER A 190 4.47 3.01 14.19
C SER A 190 4.60 2.63 15.66
N VAL A 191 4.70 1.33 15.94
CA VAL A 191 4.62 0.78 17.31
C VAL A 191 6.03 0.56 17.85
N ALA A 192 6.26 0.96 19.11
CA ALA A 192 7.50 0.67 19.83
C ALA A 192 7.70 -0.85 20.04
N PRO A 193 8.94 -1.37 20.07
CA PRO A 193 9.20 -2.81 20.27
C PRO A 193 8.52 -3.45 21.48
N ASP A 194 8.48 -2.74 22.61
CA ASP A 194 7.77 -3.12 23.84
C ASP A 194 6.26 -2.82 23.83
N SER A 195 5.73 -2.29 22.72
CA SER A 195 4.34 -1.83 22.56
C SER A 195 3.90 -0.71 23.50
N SER A 196 4.83 -0.01 24.16
CA SER A 196 4.50 1.06 25.12
C SER A 196 3.94 2.31 24.44
N ALA A 197 4.29 2.54 23.17
CA ALA A 197 3.94 3.74 22.44
C ALA A 197 3.64 3.45 20.96
N ILE A 198 2.71 4.23 20.41
CA ILE A 198 2.40 4.27 18.99
C ILE A 198 2.64 5.70 18.50
N ILE A 199 3.60 5.89 17.59
CA ILE A 199 3.94 7.16 16.96
C ILE A 199 3.14 7.32 15.67
N PHE A 200 2.67 8.53 15.43
CA PHE A 200 1.98 8.92 14.21
C PHE A 200 2.19 10.40 13.94
N SER A 201 1.82 10.85 12.74
CA SER A 201 1.80 12.26 12.41
C SER A 201 0.37 12.80 12.36
N LYS A 202 0.21 14.07 12.74
CA LYS A 202 -1.04 14.82 12.64
C LYS A 202 -0.67 16.29 12.53
N ASN A 203 -1.32 17.04 11.65
CA ASN A 203 -0.95 18.43 11.36
C ASN A 203 0.56 18.60 11.13
N TYR A 204 1.16 17.72 10.32
CA TYR A 204 2.60 17.66 10.01
C TYR A 204 3.56 17.45 11.19
N ASN A 205 3.05 17.21 12.41
CA ASN A 205 3.82 17.05 13.63
C ASN A 205 3.74 15.63 14.17
N LEU A 206 4.72 15.21 14.95
CA LEU A 206 4.69 13.94 15.65
C LEU A 206 3.76 13.99 16.86
N TYR A 207 3.01 12.91 17.01
CA TYR A 207 2.20 12.61 18.16
C TYR A 207 2.46 11.17 18.60
N TRP A 208 2.08 10.87 19.84
CA TRP A 208 2.04 9.51 20.33
C TRP A 208 0.81 9.23 21.18
N MET A 209 0.48 7.95 21.32
CA MET A 209 -0.49 7.44 22.28
C MET A 209 -0.03 6.08 22.82
N ASP A 210 -0.58 5.66 23.96
CA ASP A 210 -0.36 4.34 24.51
C ASP A 210 -1.20 3.25 23.78
N LYS A 211 -0.96 2.00 24.15
CA LYS A 211 -1.63 0.83 23.57
C LYS A 211 -3.14 0.80 23.78
N GLU A 212 -3.63 1.30 24.91
CA GLU A 212 -5.07 1.27 25.21
C GLU A 212 -5.82 2.31 24.36
N ASN A 213 -5.26 3.51 24.23
CA ASN A 213 -5.75 4.53 23.31
C ASN A 213 -5.66 4.08 21.85
N TYR A 214 -4.59 3.36 21.46
CA TYR A 214 -4.51 2.76 20.13
C TYR A 214 -5.63 1.75 19.87
N LYS A 215 -5.92 0.84 20.82
CA LYS A 215 -7.04 -0.11 20.68
C LYS A 215 -8.39 0.59 20.51
N LYS A 216 -8.61 1.71 21.19
CA LYS A 216 -9.79 2.55 20.96
C LYS A 216 -9.80 3.10 19.53
N ALA A 217 -8.67 3.64 19.06
CA ALA A 217 -8.55 4.15 17.69
C ALA A 217 -8.81 3.07 16.61
N VAL A 218 -8.35 1.83 16.82
CA VAL A 218 -8.66 0.70 15.94
C VAL A 218 -10.16 0.41 15.89
N LYS A 219 -10.87 0.53 17.01
CA LYS A 219 -12.32 0.35 17.08
C LYS A 219 -13.09 1.52 16.46
N ASN A 220 -12.70 2.74 16.80
CA ASN A 220 -13.28 3.97 16.30
C ASN A 220 -12.24 5.09 16.32
N GLU A 221 -11.78 5.51 15.14
CA GLU A 221 -10.73 6.54 15.03
C GLU A 221 -11.16 7.91 15.59
N GLU A 222 -12.46 8.20 15.57
CA GLU A 222 -13.05 9.48 16.01
C GLU A 222 -13.56 9.41 17.47
N ASP A 223 -13.15 8.41 18.24
CA ASP A 223 -13.49 8.29 19.66
C ASP A 223 -12.87 9.45 20.46
N SER A 224 -13.72 10.29 21.05
CA SER A 224 -13.32 11.49 21.80
C SER A 224 -12.59 11.18 23.11
N THR A 225 -12.60 9.92 23.58
CA THR A 225 -11.87 9.47 24.77
C THR A 225 -10.44 9.04 24.46
N ILE A 226 -10.00 9.12 23.19
CA ILE A 226 -8.61 8.87 22.80
C ILE A 226 -7.76 10.06 23.24
N VAL A 227 -6.75 9.77 24.05
CA VAL A 227 -5.75 10.74 24.47
C VAL A 227 -4.53 10.64 23.54
N GLU A 228 -4.13 11.79 22.99
CA GLU A 228 -2.96 11.94 22.12
C GLU A 228 -2.01 12.97 22.71
N HIS A 229 -0.71 12.75 22.55
CA HIS A 229 0.32 13.63 23.09
C HIS A 229 1.22 14.14 21.97
N GLN A 230 1.27 15.45 21.79
CA GLN A 230 2.12 16.10 20.79
C GLN A 230 3.59 16.05 21.21
N LEU A 231 4.48 15.70 20.27
CA LEU A 231 5.93 15.62 20.47
C LEU A 231 6.68 16.78 19.79
N THR A 232 6.18 17.30 18.67
CA THR A 232 6.82 18.37 17.88
C THR A 232 5.81 19.46 17.54
N LYS A 233 6.28 20.67 17.25
CA LYS A 233 5.40 21.84 16.98
C LYS A 233 5.79 22.65 15.73
N ASP A 234 6.93 22.35 15.12
CA ASP A 234 7.53 23.06 13.98
C ASP A 234 7.20 22.43 12.62
N GLY A 235 6.39 21.36 12.60
CA GLY A 235 5.94 20.68 11.39
C GLY A 235 5.03 21.55 10.53
N VAL A 236 5.31 21.61 9.23
CA VAL A 236 4.50 22.31 8.20
C VAL A 236 4.46 21.49 6.89
N LYS A 237 3.61 21.85 5.92
CA LYS A 237 3.62 21.19 4.60
C LYS A 237 5.00 21.36 3.95
N PHE A 238 5.51 20.32 3.29
CA PHE A 238 6.86 20.26 2.69
C PHE A 238 8.03 20.35 3.68
N TYR A 239 7.74 20.26 4.98
CA TYR A 239 8.69 20.05 6.05
C TYR A 239 7.90 19.37 7.17
N SER A 240 7.54 18.10 6.99
CA SER A 240 6.64 17.34 7.85
C SER A 240 7.36 16.20 8.55
N TYR A 241 6.97 15.83 9.77
CA TYR A 241 7.55 14.68 10.49
C TYR A 241 6.97 13.31 10.08
N GLY A 242 6.02 13.30 9.17
CA GLY A 242 5.46 12.09 8.57
C GLY A 242 4.82 12.43 7.24
N SER A 243 3.86 11.62 6.78
CA SER A 243 3.16 11.87 5.52
C SER A 243 2.55 13.29 5.48
N ASP A 244 2.91 14.06 4.46
CA ASP A 244 2.41 15.40 4.18
C ASP A 244 1.23 15.39 3.20
N GLY A 245 0.91 14.24 2.62
CA GLY A 245 -0.24 14.03 1.73
C GLY A 245 0.10 14.20 0.26
N ASP A 246 1.33 13.89 -0.14
CA ASP A 246 1.68 13.72 -1.56
C ASP A 246 0.66 12.83 -2.30
N GLY A 247 0.24 13.26 -3.49
CA GLY A 247 -0.82 12.61 -4.27
C GLY A 247 -2.25 13.02 -3.89
N GLU A 248 -2.43 13.86 -2.86
CA GLU A 248 -3.73 14.43 -2.50
C GLU A 248 -3.91 15.83 -3.10
N ASP A 249 -5.11 16.12 -3.59
CA ASP A 249 -5.45 17.48 -4.04
C ASP A 249 -5.41 18.49 -2.88
N ASN A 250 -5.37 19.77 -3.24
CA ASN A 250 -5.20 20.88 -2.30
C ASN A 250 -6.28 20.95 -1.20
N GLU A 251 -7.52 20.54 -1.46
CA GLU A 251 -8.59 20.54 -0.46
C GLU A 251 -8.55 19.30 0.42
N THR A 252 -8.36 18.13 -0.22
CA THR A 252 -8.26 16.84 0.46
C THR A 252 -7.10 16.82 1.45
N VAL A 253 -5.94 17.37 1.08
CA VAL A 253 -4.76 17.40 1.97
C VAL A 253 -5.02 18.19 3.26
N VAL A 254 -5.76 19.30 3.19
CA VAL A 254 -6.09 20.13 4.35
C VAL A 254 -7.01 19.37 5.31
N LYS A 255 -7.98 18.62 4.76
CA LYS A 255 -8.91 17.79 5.54
C LYS A 255 -8.21 16.59 6.17
N ASN A 256 -7.43 15.86 5.37
CA ASN A 256 -6.80 14.61 5.81
C ASN A 256 -5.63 14.85 6.77
N ASN A 257 -4.95 15.99 6.69
CA ASN A 257 -3.85 16.32 7.61
C ASN A 257 -4.32 16.52 9.06
N LYS A 258 -5.61 16.82 9.27
CA LYS A 258 -6.23 16.86 10.62
C LYS A 258 -6.41 15.46 11.21
N LYS A 259 -6.31 14.41 10.40
CA LYS A 259 -6.40 13.00 10.82
C LYS A 259 -5.01 12.44 11.09
N ARG A 260 -4.97 11.26 11.72
CA ARG A 260 -3.72 10.52 11.94
C ARG A 260 -3.17 10.03 10.61
N ARG A 261 -1.89 10.29 10.39
CA ARG A 261 -1.10 9.90 9.22
C ARG A 261 0.14 9.13 9.66
N GLY A 262 0.73 8.41 8.72
CA GLY A 262 1.94 7.63 8.95
C GLY A 262 3.11 8.51 9.38
N ALA A 263 3.75 8.15 10.50
CA ALA A 263 5.09 8.59 10.84
C ALA A 263 6.06 7.42 10.65
N TYR A 264 7.01 7.57 9.74
CA TYR A 264 7.93 6.49 9.32
C TYR A 264 9.16 6.46 10.23
N VAL A 265 8.96 6.08 11.50
CA VAL A 265 10.06 6.00 12.47
C VAL A 265 10.66 4.60 12.54
N LEU A 266 11.96 4.53 12.80
CA LEU A 266 12.68 3.30 13.15
C LEU A 266 13.09 3.36 14.62
N TRP A 267 12.63 2.41 15.43
CA TRP A 267 12.88 2.35 16.86
C TRP A 267 14.24 1.72 17.20
N SER A 268 14.80 2.14 18.34
CA SER A 268 15.83 1.38 19.04
C SER A 268 15.26 0.06 19.56
N PRO A 269 16.06 -1.02 19.64
CA PRO A 269 15.58 -2.30 20.15
C PRO A 269 14.99 -2.24 21.57
N ASP A 270 15.44 -1.28 22.39
CA ASP A 270 14.97 -1.06 23.76
C ASP A 270 13.80 -0.07 23.92
N SER A 271 13.16 0.36 22.82
CA SER A 271 12.04 1.31 22.81
C SER A 271 12.35 2.72 23.36
N LYS A 272 13.61 3.08 23.64
CA LYS A 272 13.94 4.39 24.24
C LYS A 272 14.14 5.49 23.21
N HIS A 273 14.53 5.14 21.99
CA HIS A 273 14.82 6.10 20.95
C HIS A 273 14.14 5.69 19.65
N PHE A 274 13.91 6.66 18.78
CA PHE A 274 13.61 6.38 17.39
C PHE A 274 14.27 7.41 16.50
N VAL A 275 14.53 7.02 15.27
CA VAL A 275 15.01 7.90 14.21
C VAL A 275 13.95 8.05 13.13
N LEU A 276 13.98 9.19 12.46
CA LEU A 276 13.24 9.43 11.22
C LEU A 276 14.06 10.35 10.31
N ASP A 277 13.94 10.10 9.02
CA ASP A 277 14.28 11.01 7.95
C ASP A 277 13.13 11.98 7.69
N ARG A 278 13.47 13.24 7.46
CA ARG A 278 12.54 14.30 7.06
C ARG A 278 13.23 15.17 6.03
N THR A 279 12.47 15.61 5.03
CA THR A 279 12.98 16.46 3.97
C THR A 279 12.40 17.86 4.11
N ASP A 280 13.25 18.88 4.01
CA ASP A 280 12.85 20.27 3.84
C ASP A 280 12.82 20.63 2.36
N SER A 281 11.61 20.69 1.81
CA SER A 281 11.34 21.06 0.42
C SER A 281 10.71 22.46 0.30
N ARG A 282 10.69 23.26 1.39
CA ARG A 282 10.00 24.56 1.39
C ARG A 282 10.58 25.55 0.38
N LYS A 283 11.88 25.44 0.09
CA LYS A 283 12.61 26.27 -0.89
C LYS A 283 12.53 25.75 -2.33
N VAL A 284 12.08 24.52 -2.53
CA VAL A 284 11.86 23.95 -3.86
C VAL A 284 10.64 24.64 -4.48
N LYS A 285 10.60 24.79 -5.79
CA LYS A 285 9.45 25.39 -6.46
C LYS A 285 8.27 24.44 -6.54
N ASP A 286 7.09 25.02 -6.67
CA ASP A 286 5.85 24.29 -6.84
C ASP A 286 5.72 23.78 -8.27
N LEU A 287 5.09 22.62 -8.40
CA LEU A 287 4.57 22.07 -9.64
C LEU A 287 3.13 21.60 -9.40
N TRP A 288 2.37 21.48 -10.49
CA TRP A 288 0.94 21.23 -10.42
C TRP A 288 0.52 20.03 -11.27
N VAL A 289 -0.40 19.23 -10.74
CA VAL A 289 -1.15 18.23 -11.50
C VAL A 289 -2.63 18.55 -11.41
N ILE A 290 -3.34 18.40 -12.52
CA ILE A 290 -4.79 18.53 -12.58
C ILE A 290 -5.39 17.14 -12.67
N ASN A 291 -6.23 16.76 -11.71
CA ASN A 291 -7.02 15.54 -11.81
C ASN A 291 -8.32 15.84 -12.56
N SER A 292 -8.37 15.43 -13.83
CA SER A 292 -9.54 15.61 -14.72
C SER A 292 -10.37 14.33 -14.91
N THR A 293 -10.01 13.24 -14.23
CA THR A 293 -10.60 11.90 -14.50
C THR A 293 -11.71 11.52 -13.53
N THR A 294 -11.76 12.19 -12.37
CA THR A 294 -12.80 11.99 -11.36
C THR A 294 -14.08 12.72 -11.74
N ALA A 295 -15.23 12.14 -11.42
CA ALA A 295 -16.52 12.80 -11.61
C ALA A 295 -16.59 14.10 -10.79
N GLY A 296 -17.03 15.19 -11.41
CA GLY A 296 -17.10 16.51 -10.79
C GLY A 296 -16.19 17.54 -11.47
N ARG A 297 -15.89 18.63 -10.75
CA ARG A 297 -14.94 19.65 -11.24
C ARG A 297 -13.50 19.12 -11.11
N PRO A 298 -12.60 19.40 -12.06
CA PRO A 298 -11.20 19.06 -11.91
C PRO A 298 -10.60 19.66 -10.63
N THR A 299 -9.75 18.91 -9.96
CA THR A 299 -9.05 19.35 -8.75
C THR A 299 -7.57 19.57 -9.02
N LEU A 300 -6.96 20.45 -8.21
CA LEU A 300 -5.56 20.82 -8.33
C LEU A 300 -4.75 20.20 -7.20
N GLU A 301 -3.68 19.50 -7.54
CA GLU A 301 -2.63 19.08 -6.62
C GLU A 301 -1.41 20.00 -6.80
N THR A 302 -0.92 20.58 -5.71
CA THR A 302 0.33 21.35 -5.66
C THR A 302 1.37 20.58 -4.85
N TYR A 303 2.49 20.27 -5.49
CA TYR A 303 3.60 19.49 -4.93
C TYR A 303 4.95 20.15 -5.22
N LYS A 304 6.01 19.70 -4.53
CA LYS A 304 7.38 20.21 -4.72
C LYS A 304 8.13 19.32 -5.69
N TYR A 305 8.74 19.91 -6.71
CA TYR A 305 9.56 19.17 -7.66
C TYR A 305 10.75 20.02 -8.08
N GLN A 306 11.97 19.53 -7.83
CA GLN A 306 13.18 20.18 -8.29
C GLN A 306 13.39 19.85 -9.77
N MET A 307 13.32 20.87 -10.64
CA MET A 307 13.63 20.69 -12.06
C MET A 307 15.14 20.74 -12.32
N PRO A 308 15.63 20.08 -13.39
CA PRO A 308 17.02 20.21 -13.81
C PRO A 308 17.43 21.68 -13.99
N GLY A 309 18.58 22.06 -13.42
CA GLY A 309 19.12 23.41 -13.49
C GLY A 309 18.66 24.37 -12.37
N GLU A 310 17.73 23.95 -11.51
CA GLU A 310 17.34 24.76 -10.35
C GLU A 310 18.37 24.67 -9.22
N LYS A 311 18.66 25.84 -8.61
CA LYS A 311 19.66 25.97 -7.54
C LYS A 311 19.21 25.33 -6.23
N GLU A 312 17.93 25.47 -5.89
CA GLU A 312 17.38 24.99 -4.62
C GLU A 312 16.97 23.52 -4.77
N ALA A 313 17.40 22.68 -3.82
CA ALA A 313 17.12 21.26 -3.77
C ALA A 313 16.38 20.90 -2.46
N PRO A 314 15.66 19.77 -2.41
CA PRO A 314 15.20 19.20 -1.15
C PRO A 314 16.41 18.91 -0.23
N ILE A 315 16.29 19.26 1.05
CA ILE A 315 17.34 19.03 2.04
C ILE A 315 16.89 17.94 2.99
N ASP A 316 17.58 16.80 2.99
CA ASP A 316 17.29 15.70 3.90
C ASP A 316 17.95 15.90 5.26
N GLU A 317 17.18 15.66 6.33
CA GLU A 317 17.61 15.72 7.72
C GLU A 317 17.30 14.41 8.45
N PHE A 318 18.16 14.05 9.42
CA PHE A 318 17.88 12.98 10.36
C PHE A 318 17.57 13.54 11.73
N ILE A 319 16.47 13.08 12.32
CA ILE A 319 16.12 13.38 13.71
C ILE A 319 16.35 12.13 14.56
N LEU A 320 17.09 12.28 15.66
CA LEU A 320 17.12 11.30 16.74
C LEU A 320 16.22 11.79 17.86
N PHE A 321 15.18 11.02 18.15
CA PHE A 321 14.24 11.29 19.22
C PHE A 321 14.55 10.42 20.44
N ASN A 322 14.63 11.05 21.63
CA ASN A 322 14.66 10.37 22.93
C ASN A 322 13.23 10.34 23.48
N PHE A 323 12.61 9.16 23.43
CA PHE A 323 11.20 9.01 23.78
C PHE A 323 10.93 9.20 25.27
N PRO A 324 11.71 8.65 26.22
CA PRO A 324 11.53 8.93 27.64
C PRO A 324 11.61 10.42 27.99
N ALA A 325 12.61 11.14 27.45
CA ALA A 325 12.81 12.56 27.72
C ALA A 325 11.87 13.48 26.92
N LYS A 326 11.18 12.95 25.90
CA LYS A 326 10.33 13.72 24.96
C LYS A 326 11.09 14.86 24.27
N THR A 327 12.38 14.62 23.97
CA THR A 327 13.27 15.57 23.31
C THR A 327 13.83 14.97 22.04
N TYR A 328 14.22 15.81 21.09
CA TYR A 328 14.90 15.37 19.88
C TYR A 328 16.08 16.27 19.54
N LYS A 329 16.94 15.77 18.66
CA LYS A 329 17.99 16.56 18.02
C LYS A 329 18.11 16.19 16.55
N THR A 330 18.44 17.16 15.73
CA THR A 330 18.88 16.92 14.35
C THR A 330 20.32 16.42 14.38
N ILE A 331 20.58 15.32 13.69
CA ILE A 331 21.93 14.80 13.52
C ILE A 331 22.58 15.59 12.40
N ASN A 332 23.74 16.20 12.69
CA ASN A 332 24.53 16.84 11.64
C ASN A 332 25.07 15.76 10.69
N THR A 333 24.51 15.75 9.48
CA THR A 333 24.85 14.80 8.42
C THR A 333 25.56 15.47 7.26
N THR A 334 25.72 16.81 7.28
CA THR A 334 26.24 17.62 6.19
C THR A 334 27.69 17.25 5.89
N ALA A 335 27.91 16.56 4.77
CA ALA A 335 29.24 16.30 4.24
C ALA A 335 29.36 16.69 2.76
N PHE A 336 28.27 16.59 2.00
CA PHE A 336 28.23 16.95 0.60
C PHE A 336 27.07 17.90 0.33
N LYS A 337 27.23 18.73 -0.71
CA LYS A 337 26.14 19.52 -1.26
C LYS A 337 25.08 18.58 -1.87
N ASP A 338 23.81 18.89 -1.65
CA ASP A 338 22.66 18.17 -2.22
C ASP A 338 22.73 16.64 -2.02
N GLN A 339 23.16 16.24 -0.82
CA GLN A 339 23.22 14.84 -0.42
C GLN A 339 21.83 14.28 -0.13
N SER A 340 21.66 12.99 -0.40
CA SER A 340 20.55 12.21 0.11
C SER A 340 21.02 11.32 1.25
N ILE A 341 20.13 11.08 2.20
CA ILE A 341 20.39 10.21 3.34
C ILE A 341 19.25 9.20 3.50
N SER A 342 19.57 7.99 3.96
CA SER A 342 18.55 6.96 4.20
C SER A 342 18.92 6.09 5.38
N THR A 343 17.98 5.90 6.31
CA THR A 343 18.15 4.97 7.44
C THR A 343 17.86 3.53 7.02
N TRP A 344 18.58 2.58 7.61
CA TRP A 344 18.35 1.16 7.34
C TRP A 344 17.55 0.54 8.48
N GLY A 345 16.47 -0.16 8.13
CA GLY A 345 15.74 -1.01 9.07
C GLY A 345 16.44 -2.35 9.27
N LYS A 346 16.34 -2.91 10.47
CA LYS A 346 16.67 -4.32 10.73
C LYS A 346 15.68 -5.21 9.99
N GLU A 347 16.19 -6.29 9.42
CA GLU A 347 15.34 -7.28 8.75
C GLU A 347 14.29 -7.85 9.70
N SER A 348 13.04 -7.89 9.25
CA SER A 348 11.97 -8.56 9.99
C SER A 348 12.20 -10.06 10.00
N LEU A 349 12.10 -10.70 11.16
CA LEU A 349 12.17 -12.15 11.22
C LEU A 349 10.95 -12.76 10.52
N VAL A 350 11.17 -13.81 9.73
CA VAL A 350 10.08 -14.53 9.02
C VAL A 350 9.03 -15.08 9.97
N LYS A 351 9.43 -15.47 11.19
CA LYS A 351 8.49 -15.89 12.24
C LYS A 351 7.58 -14.76 12.70
N ASP A 352 8.00 -13.50 12.64
CA ASP A 352 7.23 -12.35 13.12
C ASP A 352 6.25 -11.78 12.09
N ARG A 353 6.23 -12.37 10.88
CA ARG A 353 5.36 -11.99 9.77
C ARG A 353 3.89 -11.79 10.18
N ASP A 354 3.38 -12.74 10.97
CA ASP A 354 1.97 -12.81 11.39
C ASP A 354 1.72 -12.14 12.75
N ASN A 355 2.72 -11.47 13.35
CA ASN A 355 2.49 -10.70 14.57
C ASN A 355 1.50 -9.57 14.30
N GLU A 356 0.59 -9.36 15.26
CA GLU A 356 -0.35 -8.23 15.24
C GLU A 356 0.41 -6.89 15.23
N PHE A 357 1.42 -6.78 16.09
CA PHE A 357 2.30 -5.62 16.20
C PHE A 357 3.68 -5.96 15.63
N ARG A 358 4.11 -5.18 14.64
CA ARG A 358 5.41 -5.32 13.99
C ARG A 358 6.15 -4.00 14.09
N PRO A 359 7.04 -3.85 15.08
CA PRO A 359 7.85 -2.64 15.19
C PRO A 359 8.83 -2.56 14.02
N SER A 360 8.99 -1.37 13.47
CA SER A 360 10.11 -1.07 12.58
C SER A 360 11.30 -0.71 13.46
N ILE A 361 12.36 -1.51 13.42
CA ILE A 361 13.55 -1.35 14.26
C ILE A 361 14.69 -0.91 13.35
N TRP A 362 15.55 0.00 13.81
CA TRP A 362 16.75 0.37 13.05
C TRP A 362 17.73 -0.79 12.94
N LEU A 363 18.53 -0.79 11.89
CA LEU A 363 19.68 -1.67 11.76
C LEU A 363 20.75 -1.20 12.74
N GLY A 364 21.12 -2.03 13.72
CA GLY A 364 22.05 -1.68 14.78
C GLY A 364 21.72 -2.34 16.10
N ASP A 365 22.02 -1.64 17.20
CA ASP A 365 21.77 -2.05 18.58
C ASP A 365 21.28 -0.84 19.40
N ASN A 366 21.29 -0.92 20.74
CA ASN A 366 20.81 0.16 21.60
C ASN A 366 21.71 1.42 21.60
N SER A 367 22.96 1.28 21.15
CA SER A 367 23.99 2.33 21.18
C SER A 367 24.25 2.97 19.81
N LYS A 368 23.98 2.24 18.72
CA LYS A 368 24.26 2.69 17.35
C LYS A 368 23.22 2.20 16.37
N PHE A 369 23.07 2.95 15.29
CA PHE A 369 22.32 2.57 14.10
C PHE A 369 23.11 2.91 12.84
N TYR A 370 22.75 2.31 11.71
CA TYR A 370 23.41 2.55 10.42
C TYR A 370 22.50 3.32 9.46
N PHE A 371 23.12 4.20 8.68
CA PHE A 371 22.47 4.95 7.61
C PHE A 371 23.40 5.01 6.40
N SER A 372 22.84 5.23 5.21
CA SER A 372 23.59 5.55 4.01
C SER A 372 23.49 7.03 3.69
N ARG A 373 24.51 7.53 3.00
CA ARG A 373 24.57 8.89 2.49
C ARG A 373 25.14 8.83 1.08
N THR A 374 24.46 9.50 0.16
CA THR A 374 24.80 9.50 -1.26
C THR A 374 24.84 10.94 -1.74
N SER A 375 25.87 11.32 -2.49
CA SER A 375 25.91 12.62 -3.18
C SER A 375 25.53 12.42 -4.65
N ARG A 376 24.85 13.40 -5.25
CA ARG A 376 24.62 13.42 -6.71
C ARG A 376 25.91 13.70 -7.49
N ASP A 377 26.94 14.25 -6.85
CA ASP A 377 28.24 14.57 -7.44
C ASP A 377 29.19 13.35 -7.50
N LEU A 378 28.68 12.13 -7.67
CA LEU A 378 29.51 10.91 -7.82
C LEU A 378 30.31 10.85 -9.15
N LYS A 379 30.58 11.99 -9.78
CA LYS A 379 31.65 12.14 -10.77
C LYS A 379 32.91 12.56 -10.03
N ARG A 380 33.75 11.57 -9.71
CA ARG A 380 35.19 11.82 -9.50
C ARG A 380 35.88 11.97 -10.84
#